data_AF-A0A2S5CRJ3-F1
#
_entry.id   AF-A0A2S5CRJ3-F1
#
_cell.length_a   1.000
_cell.length_b   1.000
_cell.length_c   1.000
_cell.angle_alpha   90.00
_cell.angle_beta   90.00
_cell.angle_gamma   90.00
#
_symmetry.space_group_name_H-M   'P 1'
#
loop_
_entity.id
_entity.type
_entity.pdbx_description
1 polymer ?
#
loop_
_entity_poly.entity_id
_entity_poly.type
_entity_poly.pdbx_seq_one_letter_code
_entity_poly.pdbx_strand_id
1 'polypeptide(L)'
;MNQNTNVLLLRGATLWLLMALCLAWCLVFLKFDLTLIKLIFPGKFTRVLQAHLDFLLMSALLFGFYAAKVPLPAPVRWCMVVGAFTNSSLFMLQAMFPSLDSPTPAEGFFPGVFRVYLLASLLITSYGFGRAAVVVLLSTFRDLPDGQAG
;
A
#
# COMPACT_ATOMS: atom_id res chain seq x y z
N MET A 1 -10.63 -5.52 -27.81
CA MET A 1 -10.67 -4.97 -26.42
C MET A 1 -9.51 -5.58 -25.64
N ASN A 2 -8.53 -4.79 -25.19
CA ASN A 2 -7.33 -5.30 -24.50
C ASN A 2 -7.70 -5.83 -23.10
N GLN A 3 -7.87 -7.14 -22.98
CA GLN A 3 -8.14 -7.89 -21.75
C GLN A 3 -7.06 -7.70 -20.65
N ASN A 4 -5.93 -7.05 -20.98
CA ASN A 4 -4.76 -6.91 -20.10
C ASN A 4 -4.67 -5.57 -19.34
N THR A 5 -5.67 -4.69 -19.43
CA THR A 5 -5.49 -3.28 -19.08
C THR A 5 -5.12 -3.06 -17.60
N ASN A 6 -5.59 -3.88 -16.64
CA ASN A 6 -5.28 -3.69 -15.22
C ASN A 6 -4.65 -4.92 -14.53
N VAL A 7 -4.11 -5.88 -15.29
CA VAL A 7 -3.50 -7.12 -14.72
C VAL A 7 -2.39 -6.80 -13.72
N LEU A 8 -1.68 -5.68 -13.90
CA LEU A 8 -0.67 -5.22 -12.96
C LEU A 8 -1.25 -4.99 -11.54
N LEU A 9 -2.45 -4.42 -11.44
CA LEU A 9 -3.11 -4.18 -10.16
C LEU A 9 -3.46 -5.51 -9.48
N LEU A 10 -3.93 -6.49 -10.25
CA LEU A 10 -4.23 -7.83 -9.73
C LEU A 10 -2.98 -8.55 -9.21
N ARG A 11 -1.87 -8.46 -9.95
CA ARG A 11 -0.57 -9.01 -9.52
C ARG A 11 -0.08 -8.32 -8.25
N GLY A 12 -0.15 -6.98 -8.20
CA GLY A 12 0.19 -6.22 -7.00
C GLY A 12 -0.66 -6.62 -5.79
N ALA A 13 -1.99 -6.62 -5.96
CA ALA A 13 -2.94 -6.97 -4.90
C ALA A 13 -2.70 -8.36 -4.32
N THR A 14 -2.43 -9.35 -5.17
CA THR A 14 -2.15 -10.72 -4.73
C THR A 14 -0.81 -10.84 -4.03
N LEU A 15 0.24 -10.17 -4.51
CA LEU A 15 1.54 -10.13 -3.82
C LEU A 15 1.45 -9.47 -2.43
N TRP A 16 0.73 -8.35 -2.32
CA TRP A 16 0.56 -7.63 -1.06
C TRP A 16 -0.32 -8.39 -0.07
N LEU A 17 -1.31 -9.15 -0.58
CA LEU A 17 -2.11 -10.07 0.24
C LEU A 17 -1.25 -11.21 0.80
N LEU A 18 -0.34 -11.77 0.01
CA LEU A 18 0.62 -12.78 0.50
C LEU A 18 1.51 -12.21 1.60
N MET A 19 2.00 -10.98 1.44
CA MET A 19 2.76 -10.29 2.50
C MET A 19 1.92 -10.07 3.77
N ALA A 20 0.65 -9.67 3.62
CA ALA A 20 -0.25 -9.55 4.76
C ALA A 20 -0.43 -10.88 5.50
N LEU A 21 -0.54 -11.99 4.79
CA LEU A 21 -0.62 -13.33 5.37
C LEU A 21 0.67 -13.72 6.10
N CYS A 22 1.84 -13.42 5.52
CA CYS A 22 3.12 -13.62 6.20
C CYS A 22 3.19 -12.83 7.52
N LEU A 23 2.76 -11.56 7.50
CA LEU A 23 2.72 -10.74 8.71
C LEU A 23 1.69 -11.24 9.74
N ALA A 24 0.57 -11.82 9.31
CA ALA A 24 -0.40 -12.44 10.21
C ALA A 24 0.25 -13.58 11.02
N TRP A 25 1.02 -14.45 10.37
CA TRP A 25 1.79 -15.48 11.06
C TRP A 25 2.87 -14.90 11.98
N CYS A 26 3.55 -13.83 11.57
CA CYS A 26 4.51 -13.14 12.43
C CYS A 26 3.85 -12.62 13.72
N LEU A 27 2.64 -12.06 13.64
CA LEU A 27 1.87 -11.62 14.82
C LEU A 27 1.53 -12.79 15.75
N VAL A 28 1.13 -13.93 15.18
CA VAL A 28 0.87 -15.15 15.95
C VAL A 28 2.14 -15.57 16.68
N PHE A 29 3.28 -15.67 16.00
CA PHE A 29 4.54 -16.08 16.61
C PHE A 29 5.06 -15.10 17.66
N LEU A 30 4.83 -13.78 17.48
CA LEU A 30 5.13 -12.78 18.51
C LEU A 30 4.31 -13.03 19.77
N LYS A 31 3.03 -13.41 19.64
CA LYS A 31 2.16 -13.74 20.78
C LYS A 31 2.58 -15.01 21.51
N PHE A 32 3.22 -15.95 20.82
CA PHE A 32 3.84 -17.15 21.41
C PHE A 32 5.26 -16.89 21.93
N ASP A 33 5.71 -15.63 21.99
CA ASP A 33 6.99 -15.21 22.54
C ASP A 33 8.24 -15.83 21.86
N LEU A 34 8.14 -16.27 20.60
CA LEU A 34 9.27 -16.87 19.87
C LEU A 34 10.46 -15.89 19.75
N THR A 35 11.61 -16.29 20.25
CA THR A 35 12.85 -15.47 20.29
C THR A 35 13.29 -15.00 18.90
N LEU A 36 13.19 -15.86 17.88
CA LEU A 36 13.59 -15.52 16.51
C LEU A 36 12.78 -14.37 15.92
N ILE A 37 11.48 -14.32 16.17
CA ILE A 37 10.60 -13.29 15.61
C ILE A 37 10.77 -11.97 16.37
N LYS A 38 11.06 -12.03 17.68
CA LYS A 38 11.43 -10.85 18.48
C LYS A 38 12.75 -10.20 18.03
N LEU A 39 13.68 -10.97 17.49
CA LEU A 39 14.91 -10.43 16.91
C LEU A 39 14.65 -9.67 15.60
N ILE A 40 13.68 -10.12 14.80
CA ILE A 40 13.30 -9.47 13.53
C ILE A 40 12.41 -8.25 13.77
N PHE A 41 11.47 -8.35 14.72
CA PHE A 41 10.58 -7.28 15.13
C PHE A 41 10.84 -6.90 16.59
N PRO A 42 11.97 -6.24 16.90
CA PRO A 42 12.25 -5.74 18.23
C PRO A 42 11.33 -4.58 18.63
N GLY A 43 10.58 -4.03 17.68
CA GLY A 43 9.60 -2.98 17.92
C GLY A 43 8.30 -3.46 18.56
N LYS A 44 7.32 -2.57 18.55
CA LYS A 44 6.03 -2.80 19.19
C LYS A 44 5.18 -3.74 18.33
N PHE A 45 4.49 -4.68 18.99
CA PHE A 45 3.45 -5.50 18.35
C PHE A 45 2.45 -4.66 17.56
N THR A 46 2.09 -3.49 18.08
CA THR A 46 1.18 -2.54 17.42
C THR A 46 1.68 -2.06 16.06
N ARG A 47 3.00 -1.94 15.84
CA ARG A 47 3.58 -1.54 14.54
C ARG A 47 3.52 -2.67 13.52
N VAL A 48 3.75 -3.91 13.94
CA VAL A 48 3.56 -5.08 13.07
C VAL A 48 2.08 -5.23 12.70
N LEU A 49 1.18 -5.01 13.66
CA LEU A 49 -0.27 -5.03 13.41
C LEU A 49 -0.70 -3.93 12.44
N GLN A 50 -0.19 -2.71 12.62
CA GLN A 50 -0.42 -1.60 11.67
C GLN A 50 0.06 -1.95 10.27
N ALA A 51 1.26 -2.52 10.12
CA ALA A 51 1.78 -2.95 8.83
C ALA A 51 0.88 -4.01 8.18
N HIS A 52 0.45 -5.02 8.95
CA HIS A 52 -0.46 -6.06 8.48
C HIS A 52 -1.78 -5.48 7.97
N LEU A 53 -2.42 -4.61 8.76
CA LEU A 53 -3.69 -3.98 8.39
C LEU A 53 -3.54 -3.10 7.16
N ASP A 54 -2.43 -2.36 7.04
CA ASP A 54 -2.19 -1.50 5.89
C ASP A 54 -1.96 -2.32 4.61
N PHE A 55 -1.20 -3.42 4.68
CA PHE A 55 -1.06 -4.35 3.54
C PHE A 55 -2.42 -4.93 3.11
N LEU A 56 -3.30 -5.29 4.05
CA LEU A 56 -4.66 -5.75 3.72
C LEU A 56 -5.48 -4.65 3.04
N LEU A 57 -5.47 -3.44 3.59
CA LEU A 57 -6.23 -2.31 3.04
C LEU A 57 -5.73 -1.92 1.65
N MET A 58 -4.42 -1.80 1.46
CA MET A 58 -3.81 -1.48 0.17
C MET A 58 -4.11 -2.57 -0.87
N SER A 59 -4.07 -3.85 -0.48
CA SER A 59 -4.47 -4.97 -1.35
C SER A 59 -5.94 -4.85 -1.75
N ALA A 60 -6.83 -4.57 -0.80
CA ALA A 60 -8.25 -4.40 -1.05
C ALA A 60 -8.53 -3.22 -2.00
N LEU A 61 -7.82 -2.09 -1.84
CA LEU A 61 -7.92 -0.96 -2.76
C LEU A 61 -7.50 -1.35 -4.18
N LEU A 62 -6.38 -2.05 -4.35
CA LEU A 62 -5.94 -2.52 -5.67
C LEU A 62 -6.95 -3.49 -6.30
N PHE A 63 -7.54 -4.41 -5.53
CA PHE A 63 -8.63 -5.26 -5.99
C PHE A 63 -9.87 -4.45 -6.39
N GLY A 64 -10.25 -3.44 -5.60
CA GLY A 64 -11.39 -2.57 -5.88
C GLY A 64 -11.23 -1.83 -7.21
N PHE A 65 -10.08 -1.19 -7.45
CA PHE A 65 -9.79 -0.51 -8.71
C PHE A 65 -9.69 -1.48 -9.90
N TYR A 66 -9.17 -2.69 -9.69
CA TYR A 66 -9.20 -3.73 -10.70
C TYR A 66 -10.65 -4.18 -11.03
N ALA A 67 -11.49 -4.32 -10.01
CA ALA A 67 -12.88 -4.74 -10.13
C ALA A 67 -13.79 -3.67 -10.76
N ALA A 68 -13.45 -2.38 -10.64
CA ALA A 68 -14.15 -1.29 -11.30
C ALA A 68 -14.11 -1.36 -12.84
N LYS A 69 -13.22 -2.19 -13.42
CA LYS A 69 -13.05 -2.39 -14.88
C LYS A 69 -12.81 -1.12 -15.71
N VAL A 70 -12.51 0.01 -15.06
CA VAL A 70 -12.13 1.25 -15.73
C VAL A 70 -10.67 1.15 -16.21
N PRO A 71 -10.37 1.47 -17.48
CA PRO A 71 -9.01 1.44 -18.00
C PRO A 71 -8.17 2.55 -17.37
N LEU A 72 -7.13 2.18 -16.63
CA LEU A 72 -6.24 3.14 -15.98
C LEU A 72 -4.95 3.36 -16.80
N PRO A 73 -4.40 4.59 -16.85
CA PRO A 73 -3.10 4.83 -17.47
C PRO A 73 -1.99 3.97 -16.82
N ALA A 74 -1.03 3.49 -17.62
CA ALA A 74 0.09 2.70 -17.14
C ALA A 74 0.88 3.34 -15.98
N PRO A 75 1.25 4.64 -16.02
CA PRO A 75 1.98 5.26 -14.90
C PRO A 75 1.16 5.26 -13.61
N VAL A 76 -0.15 5.49 -13.69
CA VAL A 76 -1.05 5.47 -12.53
C VAL A 76 -1.07 4.07 -11.90
N ARG A 77 -1.19 3.01 -12.71
CA ARG A 77 -1.15 1.63 -12.22
C ARG A 77 0.15 1.29 -11.49
N TRP A 78 1.28 1.72 -12.03
CA TRP A 78 2.58 1.53 -11.39
C TRP A 78 2.70 2.30 -10.08
N CYS A 79 2.30 3.57 -10.05
CA CYS A 79 2.28 4.37 -8.83
C CYS A 79 1.39 3.75 -7.75
N MET A 80 0.24 3.17 -8.12
CA MET A 80 -0.62 2.46 -7.17
C MET A 80 0.06 1.22 -6.58
N VAL A 81 0.64 0.36 -7.42
CA VAL A 81 1.27 -0.89 -6.95
C VAL A 81 2.52 -0.62 -6.11
N VAL A 82 3.40 0.27 -6.59
CA VAL A 82 4.62 0.67 -5.88
C VAL A 82 4.26 1.44 -4.61
N GLY A 83 3.35 2.41 -4.71
CA GLY A 83 2.92 3.22 -3.57
C GLY A 83 2.22 2.39 -2.50
N ALA A 84 1.40 1.41 -2.87
CA ALA A 84 0.80 0.47 -1.92
C ALA A 84 1.88 -0.29 -1.13
N PHE A 85 2.87 -0.85 -1.84
CA PHE A 85 3.96 -1.57 -1.19
C PHE A 85 4.82 -0.68 -0.30
N THR A 86 5.24 0.47 -0.81
CA THR A 86 6.16 1.34 -0.08
C THR A 86 5.49 1.91 1.16
N ASN A 87 4.18 2.23 1.09
CA ASN A 87 3.42 2.77 2.21
C ASN A 87 3.31 1.74 3.33
N SER A 88 2.85 0.53 3.02
CA SER A 88 2.73 -0.54 4.02
C SER A 88 4.08 -0.97 4.60
N SER A 89 5.14 -0.91 3.78
CA SER A 89 6.51 -1.19 4.22
C SER A 89 7.04 -0.16 5.22
N LEU A 90 6.52 1.08 5.28
CA LEU A 90 6.93 2.06 6.29
C LEU A 90 6.64 1.57 7.71
N PHE A 91 5.43 1.05 7.93
CA PHE A 91 5.04 0.50 9.24
C PHE A 91 5.84 -0.75 9.58
N MET A 92 6.13 -1.59 8.58
CA MET A 92 6.97 -2.77 8.76
C MET A 92 8.40 -2.39 9.16
N LEU A 93 9.00 -1.41 8.47
CA LEU A 93 10.34 -0.91 8.80
C LEU A 93 10.39 -0.26 10.18
N GLN A 94 9.36 0.49 10.58
CA GLN A 94 9.26 1.03 11.95
C GLN A 94 9.13 -0.08 13.01
N ALA A 95 8.49 -1.21 12.68
CA ALA A 95 8.42 -2.36 13.56
C ALA A 95 9.75 -3.12 13.68
N MET A 96 10.53 -3.19 12.59
CA MET A 96 11.85 -3.82 12.57
C MET A 96 12.93 -2.92 13.19
N PHE A 97 12.82 -1.61 13.01
CA PHE A 97 13.80 -0.61 13.46
C PHE A 97 13.10 0.45 14.32
N PRO A 98 12.98 0.23 15.65
CA PRO A 98 12.28 1.15 16.55
C PRO A 98 12.85 2.56 16.59
N SER A 99 14.14 2.73 16.22
CA SER A 99 14.78 4.03 16.05
C SER A 99 14.11 4.92 15.01
N LEU A 100 13.38 4.33 14.05
CA LEU A 100 12.60 5.04 13.04
C LEU A 100 11.20 5.46 13.54
N ASP A 101 10.77 4.96 14.69
CA ASP A 101 9.46 5.21 15.32
C ASP A 101 9.54 6.23 16.49
N SER A 102 10.64 6.97 16.59
CA SER A 102 10.83 7.96 17.67
C SER A 102 10.09 9.27 17.37
N PRO A 103 9.38 9.87 18.34
CA PRO A 103 8.75 11.18 18.18
C PRO A 103 9.78 12.31 18.02
N THR A 104 10.98 12.15 18.57
CA THR A 104 12.13 12.99 18.24
C THR A 104 12.80 12.46 16.97
N PRO A 105 12.87 13.26 15.89
CA PRO A 105 13.45 12.79 14.64
C PRO A 105 14.92 12.46 14.85
N ALA A 106 15.29 11.17 14.83
CA ALA A 106 16.67 10.76 14.96
C ALA A 106 17.53 11.43 13.86
N GLU A 107 18.61 12.08 14.26
CA GLU A 107 19.54 12.72 13.32
C GLU A 107 20.60 11.72 12.87
N GLY A 108 20.91 11.71 11.58
CA GLY A 108 21.87 10.79 10.98
C GLY A 108 21.50 10.39 9.55
N PHE A 109 22.43 9.72 8.88
CA PHE A 109 22.27 9.32 7.49
C PHE A 109 21.08 8.37 7.28
N PHE A 110 21.00 7.30 8.08
CA PHE A 110 19.94 6.28 7.93
C PHE A 110 18.52 6.81 8.20
N PRO A 111 18.25 7.55 9.30
CA PRO A 111 16.96 8.21 9.49
C PRO A 111 16.64 9.25 8.40
N GLY A 112 17.65 9.95 7.88
CA GLY A 112 17.48 10.90 6.77
C GLY A 112 16.99 10.20 5.49
N VAL A 113 17.62 9.09 5.11
CA VAL A 113 17.18 8.26 3.98
C VAL A 113 15.76 7.73 4.21
N PHE A 114 15.44 7.28 5.42
CA PHE A 114 14.09 6.82 5.74
C PHE A 114 13.03 7.94 5.61
N ARG A 115 13.36 9.18 6.00
CA ARG A 115 12.44 10.32 5.80
C ARG A 115 12.18 10.60 4.33
N VAL A 116 13.22 10.56 3.49
CA VAL A 116 13.07 10.71 2.04
C VAL A 116 12.21 9.60 1.47
N TYR A 117 12.45 8.35 1.88
CA TYR A 117 11.65 7.19 1.51
C TYR A 117 10.17 7.33 1.94
N LEU A 118 9.92 7.80 3.16
CA LEU A 118 8.58 8.07 3.69
C LEU A 118 7.85 9.11 2.84
N LEU A 119 8.48 10.26 2.59
CA LEU A 119 7.87 11.33 1.80
C LEU A 119 7.62 10.89 0.36
N ALA A 120 8.61 10.25 -0.28
CA ALA A 120 8.47 9.72 -1.63
C ALA A 120 7.33 8.69 -1.71
N SER A 121 7.25 7.78 -0.74
CA SER A 121 6.18 6.79 -0.66
C SER A 121 4.82 7.48 -0.58
N LEU A 122 4.63 8.42 0.36
CA LEU A 122 3.36 9.14 0.50
C LEU A 122 2.94 9.82 -0.81
N LEU A 123 3.86 10.52 -1.47
CA LEU A 123 3.59 11.19 -2.74
C LEU A 123 3.20 10.21 -3.85
N ILE A 124 3.91 9.08 -3.98
CA ILE A 124 3.63 8.06 -5.00
C ILE A 124 2.27 7.39 -4.72
N THR A 125 1.99 7.02 -3.48
CA THR A 125 0.71 6.43 -3.07
C THR A 125 -0.45 7.39 -3.35
N SER A 126 -0.34 8.64 -2.88
CA SER A 126 -1.38 9.66 -3.06
C SER A 126 -1.64 9.97 -4.54
N TYR A 127 -0.57 10.10 -5.34
CA TYR A 127 -0.72 10.31 -6.78
C TYR A 127 -1.41 9.12 -7.46
N GLY A 128 -0.95 7.89 -7.18
CA GLY A 128 -1.49 6.67 -7.77
C GLY A 128 -2.99 6.50 -7.49
N PHE A 129 -3.35 6.42 -6.20
CA PHE A 129 -4.74 6.20 -5.81
C PHE A 129 -5.64 7.42 -6.09
N GLY A 130 -5.13 8.64 -5.87
CA GLY A 130 -5.88 9.86 -6.13
C GLY A 130 -6.23 10.04 -7.61
N ARG A 131 -5.26 9.84 -8.52
CA ARG A 131 -5.54 9.89 -9.96
C ARG A 131 -6.45 8.76 -10.41
N ALA A 132 -6.30 7.55 -9.87
CA ALA A 132 -7.18 6.44 -10.18
C ALA A 132 -8.63 6.75 -9.77
N ALA A 133 -8.85 7.28 -8.57
CA ALA A 133 -10.17 7.69 -8.09
C ALA A 133 -10.82 8.75 -9.00
N VAL A 134 -10.07 9.78 -9.39
CA VAL A 134 -10.57 10.81 -10.33
C VAL A 134 -10.93 10.21 -11.68
N VAL A 135 -10.10 9.31 -12.23
CA VAL A 135 -10.40 8.67 -13.53
C VAL A 135 -11.65 7.80 -13.45
N VAL A 136 -11.80 7.01 -12.38
CA VAL A 136 -13.00 6.20 -12.15
C VAL A 136 -14.24 7.10 -12.01
N LEU A 137 -14.17 8.16 -11.22
CA LEU A 137 -15.27 9.10 -11.05
C LEU A 137 -15.66 9.77 -12.38
N LEU A 138 -14.69 10.25 -13.16
CA LEU A 138 -14.99 10.86 -14.46
C LEU A 138 -15.59 9.86 -15.46
N SER A 139 -15.27 8.57 -15.32
CA SER A 139 -15.86 7.54 -16.17
C SER A 139 -17.37 7.37 -15.94
N THR A 140 -17.88 7.65 -14.73
CA THR A 140 -19.32 7.52 -14.44
C THR A 140 -20.17 8.62 -15.06
N PHE A 141 -19.56 9.74 -15.47
CA PHE A 141 -20.26 10.86 -16.11
C PHE A 141 -20.23 10.79 -17.64
N ARG A 142 -19.37 9.95 -18.22
CA ARG A 142 -19.24 9.83 -19.69
C ARG A 142 -20.35 9.01 -20.34
N ASP A 143 -21.15 8.30 -19.55
CA ASP A 143 -22.29 7.50 -20.01
C ASP A 143 -23.63 8.27 -20.00
N LEU A 144 -23.64 9.60 -19.81
CA LEU A 144 -24.84 10.41 -20.03
C LEU A 144 -24.98 10.71 -21.53
N PRO A 145 -26.01 10.21 -22.22
CA PRO A 145 -26.25 10.58 -23.61
C PRO A 145 -26.58 12.07 -23.68
N ASP A 146 -25.82 12.81 -24.48
CA ASP A 146 -26.24 14.09 -25.02
C ASP A 146 -27.54 13.85 -25.83
N GLY A 147 -28.72 14.03 -25.20
CA GLY A 147 -29.97 14.10 -25.95
C GLY A 147 -31.23 13.41 -25.39
N GLN A 148 -31.35 13.14 -24.08
CA GLN A 148 -32.66 12.81 -23.47
C GLN A 148 -32.92 13.52 -22.14
N ALA A 149 -32.72 14.84 -22.11
CA ALA A 149 -33.52 15.70 -21.26
C ALA A 149 -34.74 16.11 -22.08
N GLY A 150 -35.83 15.37 -21.92
CA GLY A 150 -37.16 15.78 -22.36
C GLY A 150 -37.73 16.88 -21.47
#